data_AF-A0A850SE28-F1
#
_entry.id   AF-A0A850SE28-F1
#
_cell.length_a   1.000
_cell.length_b   1.000
_cell.length_c   1.000
_cell.angle_alpha   90.00
_cell.angle_beta   90.00
_cell.angle_gamma   90.00
#
_symmetry.space_group_name_H-M   'P 1'
#
loop_
_entity.id
_entity.type
_entity.pdbx_description
1 polymer ?
#
loop_
_entity_poly.entity_id
_entity_poly.type
_entity_poly.pdbx_seq_one_letter_code
_entity_poly.pdbx_strand_id
1 'polypeptide(L)'
;MIEKIKAWFIRRNPIFTSHLQRNGLLRLVPPALAMYAMIPVYIFFHIICIKLLYNLIICPLLKIEPIALKHYIVIDRHLLPGLSYTAKFHCAYCGYANGLSVATSVLLTRISLEATAPGNAVVRLFAKLIYLLTSSLSILAQSLVTLSFDYVMAPLLGLHRLSMQQASEKMKSNGFADDFRVFGSLGRRFLRFEYNTSLRHANSLEQIESQWCPIKHIDKPGAIYPEHHKFFIERCELCKLRKVLCSEGTVSTRKPTW
;
A
#
# COMPACT_ATOMS: atom_id res chain seq x y z
N MET A 1 19.41 37.19 -1.52
CA MET A 1 18.46 36.73 -0.47
C MET A 1 17.50 35.66 -1.00
N ILE A 2 16.83 35.93 -2.13
CA ILE A 2 15.90 35.01 -2.80
C ILE A 2 16.52 33.64 -3.12
N GLU A 3 17.74 33.60 -3.68
CA GLU A 3 18.42 32.33 -4.00
C GLU A 3 18.79 31.50 -2.76
N LYS A 4 19.13 32.15 -1.63
CA LYS A 4 19.36 31.45 -0.36
C LYS A 4 18.07 30.85 0.21
N ILE A 5 16.96 31.56 0.08
CA ILE A 5 15.63 31.09 0.51
C ILE A 5 15.17 29.90 -0.35
N LYS A 6 15.34 29.98 -1.68
CA LYS A 6 15.05 28.87 -2.61
C LYS A 6 15.90 27.64 -2.30
N ALA A 7 17.21 27.81 -2.14
CA ALA A 7 18.12 26.72 -1.80
C ALA A 7 17.76 26.06 -0.44
N TRP A 8 17.36 26.86 0.54
CA TRP A 8 16.89 26.37 1.83
C TRP A 8 15.60 25.55 1.71
N PHE A 9 14.62 26.03 0.94
CA PHE A 9 13.33 25.33 0.74
C PHE A 9 13.51 24.00 0.01
N ILE A 10 14.33 24.01 -1.05
CA ILE A 10 14.75 22.83 -1.81
C ILE A 10 15.40 21.79 -0.90
N ARG A 11 16.32 22.20 -0.03
CA ARG A 11 17.02 21.28 0.87
C ARG A 11 16.08 20.60 1.85
N ARG A 12 15.04 21.30 2.32
CA ARG A 12 14.08 20.75 3.28
C ARG A 12 12.96 19.92 2.67
N ASN A 13 12.65 20.15 1.40
CA ASN A 13 11.57 19.48 0.68
C ASN A 13 12.03 19.00 -0.70
N PRO A 14 13.10 18.18 -0.80
CA PRO A 14 13.68 17.83 -2.10
C PRO A 14 12.68 17.12 -3.00
N ILE A 15 11.84 16.26 -2.42
CA ILE A 15 10.82 15.49 -3.15
C ILE A 15 9.70 16.40 -3.64
N PHE A 16 9.05 17.13 -2.71
CA PHE A 16 7.94 18.01 -3.06
C PHE A 16 8.36 19.10 -4.04
N THR A 17 9.54 19.70 -3.86
CA THR A 17 10.03 20.71 -4.80
C THR A 17 10.31 20.15 -6.18
N SER A 18 10.81 18.92 -6.29
CA SER A 18 11.01 18.26 -7.60
C SER A 18 9.69 18.06 -8.33
N HIS A 19 8.67 17.58 -7.62
CA HIS A 19 7.32 17.41 -8.19
C HIS A 19 6.64 18.73 -8.49
N LEU A 20 6.86 19.77 -7.68
CA LEU A 20 6.31 21.11 -7.91
C LEU A 20 6.90 21.71 -9.19
N GLN A 21 8.20 21.53 -9.40
CA GLN A 21 8.88 21.97 -10.63
C GLN A 21 8.38 21.22 -11.86
N ARG A 22 8.11 19.91 -11.75
CA ARG A 22 7.68 19.08 -12.87
C ARG A 22 6.20 19.26 -13.22
N ASN A 23 5.32 19.19 -12.21
CA ASN A 23 3.88 19.06 -12.42
C ASN A 23 3.12 20.36 -12.17
N GLY A 24 3.74 21.34 -11.50
CA GLY A 24 3.06 22.55 -11.05
C GLY A 24 2.11 22.29 -9.87
N LEU A 25 1.76 23.37 -9.16
CA LEU A 25 0.99 23.26 -7.91
C LEU A 25 -0.42 22.69 -8.13
N LEU A 26 -1.07 23.08 -9.24
CA LEU A 26 -2.45 22.71 -9.54
C LEU A 26 -2.65 21.19 -9.67
N ARG A 27 -1.62 20.48 -10.16
CA ARG A 27 -1.65 19.01 -10.29
C ARG A 27 -1.27 18.29 -8.99
N LEU A 28 -0.62 18.96 -8.04
CA LEU A 28 -0.17 18.34 -6.78
C LEU A 28 -1.15 18.44 -5.64
N VAL A 29 -1.88 19.55 -5.55
CA VAL A 29 -2.78 19.81 -4.41
C VAL A 29 -3.93 18.79 -4.34
N PRO A 30 -4.67 18.48 -5.42
CA PRO A 30 -5.78 17.54 -5.32
C PRO A 30 -5.35 16.11 -4.93
N PRO A 31 -4.27 15.52 -5.48
CA PRO A 31 -3.76 14.24 -4.99
C PRO A 31 -3.34 14.26 -3.51
N ALA A 32 -2.72 15.34 -3.03
CA ALA A 32 -2.36 15.47 -1.61
C ALA A 32 -3.60 15.51 -0.70
N LEU A 33 -4.65 16.25 -1.10
CA LEU A 33 -5.93 16.29 -0.39
C LEU A 33 -6.61 14.92 -0.39
N ALA A 34 -6.63 14.23 -1.53
CA ALA A 34 -7.16 12.88 -1.66
C ALA A 34 -6.43 11.89 -0.75
N MET A 35 -5.11 11.97 -0.65
CA MET A 35 -4.31 11.15 0.26
C MET A 35 -4.71 11.37 1.73
N TYR A 36 -4.85 12.63 2.15
CA TYR A 36 -5.27 12.95 3.51
C TYR A 36 -6.71 12.51 3.81
N ALA A 37 -7.61 12.62 2.84
CA ALA A 37 -8.98 12.12 2.95
C ALA A 37 -9.04 10.60 3.17
N MET A 38 -8.03 9.84 2.73
CA MET A 38 -7.94 8.39 2.95
C MET A 38 -7.37 7.99 4.31
N ILE A 39 -6.90 8.93 5.15
CA ILE A 39 -6.37 8.61 6.49
C ILE A 39 -7.39 7.84 7.36
N PRO A 40 -8.67 8.26 7.48
CA PRO A 40 -9.66 7.51 8.24
C PRO A 40 -9.90 6.11 7.70
N VAL A 41 -9.84 5.93 6.37
CA VAL A 41 -10.00 4.62 5.72
C VAL A 41 -8.88 3.67 6.12
N TYR A 42 -7.62 4.14 6.17
CA TYR A 42 -6.49 3.33 6.63
C TYR A 42 -6.55 3.01 8.13
N ILE A 43 -7.06 3.93 8.95
CA ILE A 43 -7.27 3.67 10.38
C ILE A 43 -8.33 2.57 10.56
N PHE A 44 -9.46 2.69 9.86
CA PHE A 44 -10.49 1.67 9.85
C PHE A 44 -9.95 0.31 9.36
N PHE A 45 -9.22 0.32 8.24
CA PHE A 45 -8.65 -0.88 7.65
C PHE A 45 -7.67 -1.58 8.59
N HIS A 46 -6.79 -0.83 9.25
CA HIS A 46 -5.86 -1.40 10.23
C HIS A 46 -6.59 -1.91 11.48
N ILE A 47 -7.34 -1.04 12.17
CA ILE A 47 -7.86 -1.35 13.50
C ILE A 47 -9.04 -2.33 13.41
N ILE A 48 -10.00 -2.07 12.53
CA ILE A 48 -11.20 -2.88 12.41
C ILE A 48 -10.94 -4.12 11.55
N CYS A 49 -10.50 -3.97 10.30
CA CYS A 49 -10.37 -5.12 9.41
C CYS A 49 -9.21 -6.03 9.84
N ILE A 50 -7.99 -5.50 9.97
CA ILE A 50 -6.81 -6.35 10.22
C ILE A 50 -6.71 -6.80 11.68
N LYS A 51 -6.76 -5.86 12.65
CA LYS A 51 -6.49 -6.21 14.05
C LYS A 51 -7.67 -6.89 14.73
N LEU A 52 -8.87 -6.30 14.65
CA LEU A 52 -10.05 -6.82 15.31
C LEU A 52 -10.66 -8.01 14.55
N LEU A 53 -10.98 -7.85 13.27
CA LEU A 53 -11.70 -8.90 12.54
C LEU A 53 -10.77 -10.03 12.11
N TYR A 54 -9.67 -9.73 11.41
CA TYR A 54 -8.78 -10.77 10.92
C TYR A 54 -7.94 -11.43 12.01
N ASN A 55 -7.10 -10.68 12.71
CA ASN A 55 -6.14 -11.25 13.65
C ASN A 55 -6.81 -11.83 14.91
N LEU A 56 -7.79 -11.12 15.48
CA LEU A 56 -8.41 -11.55 16.73
C LEU A 56 -9.55 -12.56 16.54
N ILE A 57 -10.27 -12.52 15.41
CA ILE A 57 -11.45 -13.38 15.20
C ILE A 57 -11.21 -14.44 14.11
N ILE A 58 -10.93 -14.04 12.86
CA ILE A 58 -10.85 -14.98 11.73
C ILE A 58 -9.64 -15.93 11.85
N CYS A 59 -8.46 -15.43 12.20
CA CYS A 59 -7.25 -16.23 12.28
C CYS A 59 -7.40 -17.38 13.29
N PRO A 60 -7.84 -17.14 14.55
CA PRO A 60 -8.12 -18.23 15.49
C PRO A 60 -9.20 -19.20 15.00
N LEU A 61 -10.30 -18.70 14.42
CA LEU A 61 -11.38 -19.54 13.91
C LEU A 61 -10.93 -20.46 12.77
N LEU A 62 -9.97 -20.01 11.95
CA LEU A 62 -9.42 -20.75 10.82
C LEU A 62 -8.12 -21.49 11.14
N LYS A 63 -7.65 -21.44 12.40
CA LYS A 63 -6.36 -22.01 12.86
C LYS A 63 -5.15 -21.48 12.10
N ILE A 64 -5.16 -20.20 11.76
CA ILE A 64 -4.06 -19.50 11.08
C ILE A 64 -3.31 -18.65 12.11
N GLU A 65 -2.00 -18.54 11.95
CA GLU A 65 -1.19 -17.63 12.76
C GLU A 65 -1.48 -16.16 12.38
N PRO A 66 -1.89 -15.29 13.34
CA PRO A 66 -2.14 -13.88 13.09
C PRO A 66 -0.91 -13.14 12.57
N ILE A 67 -1.12 -12.15 11.68
CA ILE A 67 -0.01 -11.37 11.14
C ILE A 67 0.52 -10.33 12.12
N ALA A 68 1.84 -10.30 12.31
CA ALA A 68 2.52 -9.31 13.14
C ALA A 68 2.97 -8.09 12.30
N LEU A 69 2.18 -7.02 12.35
CA LEU A 69 2.38 -5.80 11.54
C LEU A 69 3.75 -5.12 11.68
N LYS A 70 4.45 -5.34 12.79
CA LYS A 70 5.79 -4.79 13.05
C LYS A 70 6.86 -5.22 12.03
N HIS A 71 6.62 -6.33 11.31
CA HIS A 71 7.51 -6.86 10.27
C HIS A 71 7.28 -6.19 8.91
N TYR A 72 6.12 -5.58 8.70
CA TYR A 72 5.74 -5.00 7.41
C TYR A 72 5.73 -3.47 7.45
N ILE A 73 5.30 -2.87 8.57
CA ILE A 73 5.26 -1.43 8.74
C ILE A 73 6.64 -0.93 9.18
N VAL A 74 7.37 -0.31 8.25
CA VAL A 74 8.68 0.29 8.49
C VAL A 74 8.59 1.80 8.29
N ILE A 75 8.78 2.55 9.38
CA ILE A 75 8.65 4.02 9.41
C ILE A 75 9.94 4.62 9.96
N ASP A 76 10.86 4.96 9.06
CA ASP A 76 12.23 5.38 9.41
C ASP A 76 12.79 6.44 8.42
N ARG A 77 12.18 6.62 7.24
CA ARG A 77 12.59 7.63 6.26
C ARG A 77 12.39 9.06 6.77
N HIS A 78 11.45 9.25 7.69
CA HIS A 78 11.23 10.52 8.39
C HIS A 78 12.43 10.96 9.24
N LEU A 79 13.38 10.06 9.52
CA LEU A 79 14.62 10.35 10.23
C LEU A 79 15.69 11.01 9.35
N LEU A 80 15.47 11.11 8.03
CA LEU A 80 16.43 11.77 7.14
C LEU A 80 16.67 13.23 7.56
N PRO A 81 17.95 13.64 7.69
CA PRO A 81 18.29 14.96 8.18
C PRO A 81 17.83 16.04 7.22
N GLY A 82 17.29 17.12 7.77
CA GLY A 82 16.86 18.29 7.00
C GLY A 82 15.45 18.22 6.43
N LEU A 83 14.73 17.09 6.49
CA LEU A 83 13.33 17.04 6.05
C LEU A 83 12.43 17.98 6.87
N SER A 84 11.52 18.67 6.18
CA SER A 84 10.43 19.41 6.80
C SER A 84 9.45 18.47 7.53
N TYR A 85 8.63 19.01 8.44
CA TYR A 85 7.59 18.22 9.10
C TYR A 85 6.58 17.59 8.14
N THR A 86 6.22 18.28 7.06
CA THR A 86 5.31 17.74 6.04
C THR A 86 5.95 16.60 5.27
N ALA A 87 7.22 16.73 4.86
CA ALA A 87 7.94 15.64 4.19
C ALA A 87 8.12 14.42 5.10
N LYS A 88 8.38 14.64 6.40
CA LYS A 88 8.43 13.57 7.41
C LYS A 88 7.09 12.84 7.53
N PHE A 89 5.99 13.60 7.57
CA PHE A 89 4.64 13.04 7.62
C PHE A 89 4.33 12.19 6.38
N HIS A 90 4.62 12.68 5.17
CA HIS A 90 4.42 11.93 3.93
C HIS A 90 5.23 10.63 3.88
N CYS A 91 6.48 10.68 4.35
CA CYS A 91 7.33 9.50 4.48
C CYS A 91 6.74 8.46 5.44
N ALA A 92 6.23 8.90 6.59
CA ALA A 92 5.60 8.02 7.57
C ALA A 92 4.29 7.42 7.03
N TYR A 93 3.46 8.24 6.37
CA TYR A 93 2.23 7.79 5.74
C TYR A 93 2.49 6.72 4.68
N CYS A 94 3.43 6.96 3.77
CA CYS A 94 3.76 5.99 2.71
C CYS A 94 4.28 4.67 3.30
N GLY A 95 5.19 4.72 4.28
CA GLY A 95 5.70 3.51 4.94
C GLY A 95 4.61 2.72 5.66
N TYR A 96 3.67 3.42 6.30
CA TYR A 96 2.52 2.82 6.95
C TYR A 96 1.54 2.16 5.96
N ALA A 97 1.13 2.90 4.93
CA ALA A 97 0.18 2.42 3.92
C ALA A 97 0.74 1.22 3.13
N ASN A 98 2.00 1.28 2.68
CA ASN A 98 2.67 0.17 2.01
C ASN A 98 2.81 -1.04 2.94
N GLY A 99 3.23 -0.83 4.19
CA GLY A 99 3.35 -1.92 5.16
C GLY A 99 2.03 -2.63 5.42
N LEU A 100 0.91 -1.91 5.52
CA LEU A 100 -0.42 -2.51 5.63
C LEU A 100 -0.78 -3.33 4.38
N SER A 101 -0.54 -2.80 3.18
CA SER A 101 -0.85 -3.49 1.93
C SER A 101 -0.08 -4.80 1.77
N VAL A 102 1.22 -4.82 2.09
CA VAL A 102 2.03 -6.04 2.12
C VAL A 102 1.48 -7.03 3.14
N ALA A 103 1.21 -6.56 4.37
CA ALA A 103 0.69 -7.42 5.42
C ALA A 103 -0.65 -8.07 5.03
N THR A 104 -1.56 -7.32 4.39
CA THR A 104 -2.82 -7.85 3.87
C THR A 104 -2.57 -8.93 2.80
N SER A 105 -1.68 -8.67 1.84
CA SER A 105 -1.37 -9.67 0.79
C SER A 105 -0.84 -10.97 1.39
N VAL A 106 0.02 -10.89 2.41
CA VAL A 106 0.53 -12.06 3.13
C VAL A 106 -0.57 -12.76 3.91
N LEU A 107 -1.42 -12.02 4.63
CA LEU A 107 -2.55 -12.57 5.37
C LEU A 107 -3.51 -13.35 4.46
N LEU A 108 -3.88 -12.77 3.32
CA LEU A 108 -4.77 -13.44 2.35
C LEU A 108 -4.13 -14.68 1.74
N THR A 109 -2.80 -14.66 1.55
CA THR A 109 -2.04 -15.84 1.10
C THR A 109 -2.04 -16.94 2.16
N ARG A 110 -1.83 -16.61 3.44
CA ARG A 110 -1.96 -17.57 4.56
C ARG A 110 -3.37 -18.15 4.62
N ILE A 111 -4.41 -17.32 4.52
CA ILE A 111 -5.80 -17.81 4.45
C ILE A 111 -6.01 -18.75 3.26
N SER A 112 -5.43 -18.46 2.10
CA SER A 112 -5.55 -19.32 0.92
C SER A 112 -4.91 -20.70 1.13
N LEU A 113 -3.80 -20.79 1.85
CA LEU A 113 -2.96 -21.99 1.93
C LEU A 113 -3.16 -22.81 3.21
N GLU A 114 -3.42 -22.16 4.33
CA GLU A 114 -3.34 -22.75 5.67
C GLU A 114 -4.70 -22.90 6.36
N ALA A 115 -5.74 -22.19 5.88
CA ALA A 115 -7.02 -22.12 6.55
C ALA A 115 -7.67 -23.50 6.72
N THR A 116 -8.12 -23.79 7.94
CA THR A 116 -8.87 -25.01 8.27
C THR A 116 -10.24 -24.63 8.84
N ALA A 117 -11.31 -25.18 8.25
CA ALA A 117 -12.67 -24.91 8.73
C ALA A 117 -12.93 -25.52 10.12
N PRO A 118 -13.69 -24.86 11.00
CA PRO A 118 -14.18 -25.47 12.24
C PRO A 118 -14.95 -26.76 11.97
N GLY A 119 -14.80 -27.77 12.83
CA GLY A 119 -15.53 -29.05 12.73
C GLY A 119 -17.01 -28.91 13.08
N ASN A 120 -17.33 -28.11 14.09
CA ASN A 120 -18.71 -27.87 14.53
C ASN A 120 -19.48 -27.02 13.49
N ALA A 121 -20.67 -27.48 13.09
CA ALA A 121 -21.47 -26.85 12.03
C ALA A 121 -21.93 -25.42 12.37
N VAL A 122 -22.32 -25.16 13.62
CA VAL A 122 -22.76 -23.83 14.08
C VAL A 122 -21.58 -22.85 14.06
N VAL A 123 -20.43 -23.27 14.60
CA VAL A 123 -19.20 -22.46 14.60
C VAL A 123 -18.71 -22.22 13.17
N ARG A 124 -18.82 -23.21 12.29
CA ARG A 124 -18.47 -23.08 10.87
C ARG A 124 -19.36 -22.06 10.15
N LEU A 125 -20.67 -22.09 10.40
CA LEU A 125 -21.61 -21.12 9.83
C LEU A 125 -21.29 -19.70 10.32
N PHE A 126 -21.07 -19.54 11.63
CA PHE A 126 -20.67 -18.26 12.22
C PHE A 126 -19.36 -17.75 11.62
N ALA A 127 -18.32 -18.60 11.55
CA ALA A 127 -17.03 -18.26 10.97
C ALA A 127 -17.16 -17.85 9.50
N LYS A 128 -18.00 -18.53 8.72
CA LYS A 128 -18.30 -18.15 7.33
C LYS A 128 -18.93 -16.77 7.24
N LEU A 129 -19.95 -16.47 8.05
CA LEU A 129 -20.64 -15.18 8.03
C LEU A 129 -19.70 -14.03 8.39
N ILE A 130 -18.92 -14.19 9.47
CA ILE A 130 -17.94 -13.18 9.89
C ILE A 130 -16.81 -13.05 8.87
N TYR A 131 -16.37 -14.14 8.24
CA TYR A 131 -15.38 -14.10 7.17
C TYR A 131 -15.87 -13.28 5.98
N LEU A 132 -17.10 -13.54 5.51
CA LEU A 132 -17.68 -12.80 4.38
C LEU A 132 -17.86 -11.31 4.70
N LEU A 133 -18.33 -10.99 5.92
CA LEU A 133 -18.42 -9.60 6.39
C LEU A 133 -17.03 -8.93 6.43
N THR A 134 -16.05 -9.60 7.02
CA THR A 134 -14.68 -9.08 7.15
C THR A 134 -14.06 -8.82 5.78
N SER A 135 -14.17 -9.79 4.88
CA SER A 135 -13.71 -9.67 3.50
C SER A 135 -14.40 -8.51 2.79
N SER A 136 -15.73 -8.36 2.95
CA SER A 136 -16.49 -7.23 2.37
C SER A 136 -15.99 -5.86 2.85
N LEU A 137 -15.77 -5.70 4.15
CA LEU A 137 -15.29 -4.44 4.73
C LEU A 137 -13.86 -4.12 4.28
N SER A 138 -13.00 -5.15 4.21
CA SER A 138 -11.63 -5.05 3.70
C SER A 138 -11.59 -4.68 2.21
N ILE A 139 -12.43 -5.32 1.39
CA ILE A 139 -12.65 -5.00 -0.03
C ILE A 139 -13.08 -3.56 -0.18
N LEU A 140 -14.06 -3.11 0.61
CA LEU A 140 -14.58 -1.74 0.55
C LEU A 140 -13.48 -0.73 0.87
N ALA A 141 -12.73 -0.94 1.95
CA ALA A 141 -11.64 -0.04 2.35
C ALA A 141 -10.56 0.06 1.27
N GLN A 142 -10.08 -1.08 0.74
CA GLN A 142 -9.08 -1.10 -0.33
C GLN A 142 -9.61 -0.50 -1.65
N SER A 143 -10.89 -0.73 -1.95
CA SER A 143 -11.54 -0.16 -3.14
C SER A 143 -11.67 1.35 -3.05
N LEU A 144 -12.03 1.92 -1.88
CA LEU A 144 -12.10 3.37 -1.69
C LEU A 144 -10.75 4.04 -1.95
N VAL A 145 -9.66 3.47 -1.43
CA VAL A 145 -8.30 3.97 -1.67
C VAL A 145 -7.94 3.85 -3.16
N THR A 146 -8.23 2.70 -3.77
CA THR A 146 -7.93 2.45 -5.19
C THR A 146 -8.73 3.39 -6.10
N LEU A 147 -10.00 3.67 -5.80
CA LEU A 147 -10.83 4.62 -6.54
C LEU A 147 -10.30 6.05 -6.38
N SER A 148 -9.92 6.45 -5.16
CA SER A 148 -9.26 7.74 -4.93
C SER A 148 -7.99 7.89 -5.76
N PHE A 149 -7.18 6.83 -5.85
CA PHE A 149 -6.02 6.79 -6.73
C PHE A 149 -6.39 6.89 -8.21
N ASP A 150 -7.27 6.00 -8.70
CA ASP A 150 -7.59 5.83 -10.12
C ASP A 150 -8.23 7.09 -10.73
N TYR A 151 -9.05 7.80 -9.95
CA TYR A 151 -9.84 8.94 -10.42
C TYR A 151 -9.27 10.31 -10.03
N VAL A 152 -8.41 10.40 -9.01
CA VAL A 152 -7.82 11.68 -8.59
C VAL A 152 -6.31 11.68 -8.82
N MET A 153 -5.58 10.74 -8.23
CA MET A 153 -4.11 10.79 -8.24
C MET A 153 -3.50 10.45 -9.60
N ALA A 154 -3.92 9.31 -10.18
CA ALA A 154 -3.40 8.81 -11.44
C ALA A 154 -3.55 9.79 -12.61
N PRO A 155 -4.75 10.37 -12.89
CA PRO A 155 -4.92 11.31 -14.01
C PRO A 155 -4.28 12.68 -13.77
N LEU A 156 -3.89 13.03 -12.54
CA LEU A 156 -3.21 14.30 -12.26
C LEU A 156 -1.67 14.17 -12.21
N LEU A 157 -1.15 12.97 -11.94
CA LEU A 157 0.29 12.71 -11.77
C LEU A 157 0.91 11.76 -12.81
N GLY A 158 0.10 11.14 -13.66
CA GLY A 158 0.56 10.34 -14.80
C GLY A 158 0.78 8.89 -14.46
N LEU A 159 0.08 8.42 -13.42
CA LEU A 159 0.39 7.15 -12.80
C LEU A 159 -0.31 6.01 -13.53
N HIS A 160 0.40 4.89 -13.56
CA HIS A 160 -0.13 3.66 -14.13
C HIS A 160 -1.17 3.06 -13.19
N ARG A 161 -2.26 2.59 -13.78
CA ARG A 161 -3.36 1.95 -13.06
C ARG A 161 -3.35 0.46 -13.38
N LEU A 162 -3.74 -0.35 -12.41
CA LEU A 162 -3.95 -1.78 -12.61
C LEU A 162 -5.45 -2.05 -12.66
N SER A 163 -5.92 -2.55 -13.81
CA SER A 163 -7.34 -2.91 -13.97
C SER A 163 -7.67 -4.17 -13.17
N MET A 164 -8.96 -4.35 -12.86
CA MET A 164 -9.43 -5.58 -12.21
C MET A 164 -9.15 -6.83 -13.06
N GLN A 165 -9.18 -6.71 -14.38
CA GLN A 165 -8.87 -7.81 -15.27
C GLN A 165 -7.38 -8.18 -15.18
N GLN A 166 -6.48 -7.21 -15.29
CA GLN A 166 -5.03 -7.44 -15.19
C GLN A 166 -4.65 -8.01 -13.82
N ALA A 167 -5.24 -7.51 -12.74
CA ALA A 167 -5.06 -8.07 -11.40
C ALA A 167 -5.60 -9.50 -11.29
N SER A 168 -6.72 -9.81 -11.96
CA SER A 168 -7.29 -11.17 -11.98
C SER A 168 -6.42 -12.14 -12.75
N GLU A 169 -5.86 -11.71 -13.89
CA GLU A 169 -4.94 -12.50 -14.70
C GLU A 169 -3.66 -12.81 -13.92
N LYS A 170 -3.05 -11.81 -13.28
CA LYS A 170 -1.88 -11.99 -12.40
C LYS A 170 -2.16 -12.91 -11.22
N MET A 171 -3.35 -12.80 -10.61
CA MET A 171 -3.76 -13.69 -9.52
C MET A 171 -3.94 -15.14 -10.02
N LYS A 172 -4.57 -15.31 -11.19
CA LYS A 172 -4.80 -16.63 -11.81
C LYS A 172 -3.50 -17.29 -12.24
N SER A 173 -2.57 -16.54 -12.83
CA SER A 173 -1.26 -17.09 -13.26
C SER A 173 -0.45 -17.65 -12.09
N ASN A 174 -0.66 -17.12 -10.88
CA ASN A 174 -0.01 -17.57 -9.67
C ASN A 174 -0.77 -18.70 -8.94
N GLY A 175 -1.87 -19.21 -9.49
CA GLY A 175 -2.68 -20.26 -8.88
C GLY A 175 -3.37 -19.86 -7.56
N PHE A 176 -3.53 -18.55 -7.30
CA PHE A 176 -3.99 -18.08 -6.00
C PHE A 176 -5.41 -18.57 -5.67
N ALA A 177 -5.55 -19.19 -4.49
CA ALA A 177 -6.78 -19.76 -3.97
C ALA A 177 -7.44 -20.80 -4.89
N ASP A 178 -6.68 -21.55 -5.70
CA ASP A 178 -7.26 -22.62 -6.53
C ASP A 178 -7.79 -23.80 -5.72
N ASP A 179 -7.09 -24.15 -4.65
CA ASP A 179 -7.44 -25.25 -3.75
C ASP A 179 -8.18 -24.80 -2.48
N PHE A 180 -8.54 -23.51 -2.37
CA PHE A 180 -9.28 -23.03 -1.22
C PHE A 180 -10.70 -23.63 -1.18
N ARG A 181 -11.02 -24.41 -0.13
CA ARG A 181 -12.33 -25.09 0.05
C ARG A 181 -13.08 -24.73 1.35
N VAL A 182 -12.45 -24.05 2.31
CA VAL A 182 -12.93 -23.84 3.69
C VAL A 182 -14.38 -23.35 3.80
N PHE A 183 -14.82 -22.47 2.89
CA PHE A 183 -16.19 -21.94 2.84
C PHE A 183 -16.86 -22.13 1.47
N GLY A 184 -16.46 -23.17 0.73
CA GLY A 184 -16.97 -23.49 -0.59
C GLY A 184 -16.66 -22.43 -1.65
N SER A 185 -17.43 -22.45 -2.74
CA SER A 185 -17.24 -21.56 -3.89
C SER A 185 -17.41 -20.08 -3.54
N LEU A 186 -18.36 -19.76 -2.64
CA LEU A 186 -18.61 -18.39 -2.21
C LEU A 186 -17.41 -17.80 -1.45
N GLY A 187 -16.87 -18.53 -0.47
CA GLY A 187 -15.68 -18.08 0.24
C GLY A 187 -14.47 -17.90 -0.67
N ARG A 188 -14.26 -18.84 -1.60
CA ARG A 188 -13.20 -18.72 -2.63
C ARG A 188 -13.37 -17.48 -3.50
N ARG A 189 -14.59 -17.15 -3.92
CA ARG A 189 -14.88 -15.95 -4.71
C ARG A 189 -14.53 -14.67 -3.94
N PHE A 190 -14.93 -14.58 -2.67
CA PHE A 190 -14.58 -13.45 -1.81
C PHE A 190 -13.07 -13.32 -1.61
N LEU A 191 -12.38 -14.42 -1.29
CA LEU A 191 -10.92 -14.42 -1.13
C LEU A 191 -10.20 -13.91 -2.37
N ARG A 192 -10.60 -14.39 -3.55
CA ARG A 192 -10.03 -13.97 -4.83
C ARG A 192 -10.34 -12.51 -5.16
N PHE A 193 -11.55 -12.06 -4.86
CA PHE A 193 -11.94 -10.68 -5.11
C PHE A 193 -11.17 -9.72 -4.19
N GLU A 194 -11.03 -10.07 -2.92
CA GLU A 194 -10.26 -9.30 -1.95
C GLU A 194 -8.78 -9.25 -2.34
N TYR A 195 -8.19 -10.39 -2.72
CA TYR A 195 -6.81 -10.42 -3.19
C TYR A 195 -6.61 -9.60 -4.48
N ASN A 196 -7.58 -9.62 -5.40
CA ASN A 196 -7.58 -8.72 -6.56
C ASN A 196 -7.53 -7.26 -6.15
N THR A 197 -8.41 -6.83 -5.23
CA THR A 197 -8.41 -5.45 -4.73
C THR A 197 -7.10 -5.11 -4.03
N SER A 198 -6.50 -6.07 -3.32
CA SER A 198 -5.21 -5.90 -2.65
C SER A 198 -4.06 -5.73 -3.64
N LEU A 199 -4.04 -6.50 -4.74
CA LEU A 199 -3.06 -6.32 -5.82
C LEU A 199 -3.17 -4.94 -6.48
N ARG A 200 -4.39 -4.45 -6.72
CA ARG A 200 -4.62 -3.12 -7.28
C ARG A 200 -4.16 -2.03 -6.32
N HIS A 201 -4.52 -2.15 -5.05
CA HIS A 201 -4.12 -1.21 -4.00
C HIS A 201 -2.59 -1.18 -3.83
N ALA A 202 -1.93 -2.34 -3.82
CA ALA A 202 -0.47 -2.43 -3.81
C ALA A 202 0.17 -1.77 -5.04
N ASN A 203 -0.46 -1.90 -6.21
CA ASN A 203 0.00 -1.25 -7.44
C ASN A 203 -0.08 0.27 -7.36
N SER A 204 -1.19 0.80 -6.83
CA SER A 204 -1.38 2.24 -6.59
C SER A 204 -0.32 2.78 -5.63
N LEU A 205 -0.05 2.04 -4.55
CA LEU A 205 0.94 2.44 -3.55
C LEU A 205 2.37 2.38 -4.08
N GLU A 206 2.71 1.40 -4.93
CA GLU A 206 4.02 1.37 -5.59
C GLU A 206 4.26 2.61 -6.44
N GLN A 207 3.25 3.05 -7.20
CA GLN A 207 3.35 4.25 -8.03
C GLN A 207 3.57 5.49 -7.18
N ILE A 208 2.81 5.65 -6.08
CA ILE A 208 2.97 6.78 -5.16
C ILE A 208 4.35 6.73 -4.48
N GLU A 209 4.72 5.60 -3.90
CA GLU A 209 5.95 5.48 -3.10
C GLU A 209 7.20 5.69 -3.95
N SER A 210 7.20 5.20 -5.19
CA SER A 210 8.32 5.36 -6.13
C SER A 210 8.52 6.81 -6.59
N GLN A 211 7.51 7.67 -6.46
CA GLN A 211 7.60 9.10 -6.73
C GLN A 211 7.90 9.91 -5.47
N TRP A 212 7.25 9.58 -4.36
CA TRP A 212 7.19 10.44 -3.18
C TRP A 212 8.10 10.00 -2.05
N CYS A 213 8.50 8.74 -1.98
CA CYS A 213 9.38 8.21 -0.93
C CYS A 213 10.39 7.15 -1.43
N PRO A 214 11.05 7.30 -2.60
CA PRO A 214 11.87 6.23 -3.18
C PRO A 214 13.28 6.16 -2.57
N ILE A 215 13.35 6.06 -1.25
CA ILE A 215 14.60 6.03 -0.49
C ILE A 215 14.65 4.73 0.30
N LYS A 216 15.79 4.06 0.30
CA LYS A 216 15.93 2.80 1.04
C LYS A 216 15.72 2.99 2.55
N HIS A 217 15.14 1.95 3.15
CA HIS A 217 15.01 1.86 4.61
C HIS A 217 16.38 1.60 5.25
N ILE A 218 16.49 1.88 6.54
CA ILE A 218 17.56 1.35 7.40
C ILE A 218 17.28 -0.14 7.54
N ASP A 219 18.31 -0.96 7.36
CA ASP A 219 18.20 -2.40 7.52
C ASP A 219 17.67 -2.71 8.91
N LYS A 220 16.50 -3.36 8.92
CA LYS A 220 15.84 -3.81 10.14
C LYS A 220 15.71 -5.32 10.08
N PRO A 221 16.31 -6.08 11.02
CA PRO A 221 16.19 -7.53 11.06
C PRO A 221 14.72 -7.97 11.05
N GLY A 222 14.39 -8.88 10.12
CA GLY A 222 13.04 -9.42 9.98
C GLY A 222 12.00 -8.46 9.40
N ALA A 223 12.41 -7.35 8.79
CA ALA A 223 11.53 -6.52 7.98
C ALA A 223 11.31 -7.13 6.59
N ILE A 224 10.07 -7.06 6.10
CA ILE A 224 9.67 -7.56 4.78
C ILE A 224 9.31 -6.36 3.91
N TYR A 225 10.06 -6.19 2.82
CA TYR A 225 9.90 -5.06 1.91
C TYR A 225 9.21 -5.48 0.60
N PRO A 226 8.39 -4.60 0.00
CA PRO A 226 7.90 -4.78 -1.36
C PRO A 226 9.02 -4.95 -2.40
N GLU A 227 8.75 -5.66 -3.49
CA GLU A 227 9.72 -5.93 -4.55
C GLU A 227 10.26 -4.66 -5.21
N HIS A 228 9.43 -3.62 -5.37
CA HIS A 228 9.83 -2.37 -6.02
C HIS A 228 10.86 -1.56 -5.21
N HIS A 229 11.09 -1.88 -3.94
CA HIS A 229 12.13 -1.23 -3.12
C HIS A 229 13.54 -1.51 -3.65
N LYS A 230 13.72 -2.52 -4.53
CA LYS A 230 14.99 -2.77 -5.23
C LYS A 230 15.45 -1.59 -6.10
N PHE A 231 14.53 -0.74 -6.54
CA PHE A 231 14.83 0.46 -7.34
C PHE A 231 15.07 1.72 -6.50
N PHE A 232 14.96 1.62 -5.17
CA PHE A 232 15.04 2.79 -4.30
C PHE A 232 16.48 3.28 -4.14
N ILE A 233 16.61 4.59 -4.00
CA ILE A 233 17.90 5.27 -3.95
C ILE A 233 18.45 5.24 -2.52
N GLU A 234 19.77 5.17 -2.40
CA GLU A 234 20.44 5.16 -1.10
C GLU A 234 20.19 6.45 -0.32
N ARG A 235 20.16 6.34 1.01
CA ARG A 235 19.90 7.48 1.91
C ARG A 235 20.92 8.61 1.77
N CYS A 236 22.16 8.28 1.41
CA CYS A 236 23.24 9.25 1.18
C CYS A 236 23.19 9.90 -0.22
N GLU A 237 22.40 9.37 -1.16
CA GLU A 237 22.35 9.79 -2.56
C GLU A 237 21.21 10.78 -2.86
N LEU A 238 20.88 11.71 -1.94
CA LEU A 238 19.75 12.64 -2.10
C LEU A 238 19.86 13.55 -3.34
N CYS A 239 21.08 13.88 -3.78
CA CYS A 239 21.29 14.63 -5.02
C CYS A 239 20.88 13.83 -6.26
N LYS A 240 21.18 12.52 -6.29
CA LYS A 240 20.76 11.60 -7.35
C LYS A 240 19.25 11.42 -7.34
N LEU A 241 18.66 11.25 -6.15
CA LEU A 241 17.21 11.23 -5.95
C LEU A 241 16.56 12.44 -6.60
N ARG A 242 17.04 13.64 -6.30
CA ARG A 242 16.48 14.86 -6.88
C ARG A 242 16.59 14.86 -8.41
N LYS A 243 17.76 14.50 -8.96
CA LYS A 243 17.94 14.46 -10.42
C LYS A 243 16.90 13.54 -11.07
N VAL A 244 16.76 12.32 -10.56
CA VAL A 244 15.77 11.34 -11.06
C VAL A 244 14.35 11.85 -10.91
N LEU A 245 13.98 12.46 -9.77
CA LEU A 245 12.62 12.97 -9.58
C LEU A 245 12.32 14.20 -10.47
N CYS A 246 13.30 15.06 -10.75
CA CYS A 246 13.11 16.18 -11.67
C CYS A 246 13.02 15.72 -13.14
N SER A 247 13.79 14.70 -13.54
CA SER A 247 13.84 14.24 -14.95
C SER A 247 12.76 13.20 -15.26
N GLU A 248 12.65 12.17 -14.42
CA GLU A 248 11.80 11.00 -14.65
C GLU A 248 10.59 10.95 -13.70
N GLY A 249 10.68 11.67 -12.57
CA GLY A 249 9.68 11.78 -11.48
C GLY A 249 9.35 10.50 -10.75
N THR A 250 9.97 9.38 -11.07
CA THR A 250 9.82 8.13 -10.35
C THR A 250 11.10 7.32 -10.46
N VAL A 251 11.35 6.43 -9.50
CA VAL A 251 12.34 5.35 -9.65
C VAL A 251 11.72 4.07 -10.21
N SER A 252 10.39 4.03 -10.38
CA SER A 252 9.69 2.90 -10.98
C SER A 252 10.07 2.75 -12.45
N THR A 253 10.12 1.51 -12.94
CA THR A 253 10.23 1.23 -14.38
C THR A 253 9.03 1.75 -15.17
N ARG A 254 7.89 1.97 -14.50
CA ARG A 254 6.66 2.51 -15.07
C ARG A 254 6.63 4.03 -14.92
N LYS A 255 7.25 4.73 -15.89
CA LYS A 255 7.37 6.20 -15.90
C LYS A 255 6.03 6.89 -16.16
N PRO A 256 5.81 8.12 -15.67
CA PRO A 256 4.56 8.82 -15.92
C PRO A 256 4.30 9.06 -17.42
N THR A 257 3.03 9.05 -17.82
CA THR A 257 2.62 8.97 -19.24
C THR A 257 2.56 10.30 -20.00
N TRP A 258 2.98 11.41 -19.39
CA TRP A 258 3.08 12.72 -20.06
C TRP A 258 4.27 13.54 -19.54
#